data_AF-A0A170WDP2-F1
#
_entry.id   AF-A0A170WDP2-F1
#
_cell.length_a   1.000
_cell.length_b   1.000
_cell.length_c   1.000
_cell.angle_alpha   90.00
_cell.angle_beta   90.00
_cell.angle_gamma   90.00
#
_symmetry.space_group_name_H-M   'P 1'
#
loop_
_entity.id
_entity.type
_entity.pdbx_description
1 polymer ?
#
loop_
_entity_poly.entity_id
_entity_poly.type
_entity_poly.pdbx_seq_one_letter_code
_entity_poly.pdbx_strand_id
1 'polypeptide(L)'
;MDQLRQDVGLMVEKITHVTLMFRRIKLTMHEYVCLKVIIMLNPGRGATSELEAIQERYMTCLRTYVEHSSPNQPNRFHDLLVRLPEVQSAASLLLESKMFYLPFLLNSTIQR
;
A
#
# COMPACT_ATOMS: atom_id res chain seq x y z
N MET A 1 -25.75 17.05 0.59
CA MET A 1 -24.97 16.16 1.47
C MET A 1 -25.02 14.71 0.99
N ASP A 2 -26.19 14.23 0.54
CA ASP A 2 -26.34 12.83 0.08
C ASP A 2 -25.54 12.52 -1.18
N GLN A 3 -25.50 13.43 -2.17
CA GLN A 3 -24.70 13.26 -3.39
C GLN A 3 -23.20 13.11 -3.08
N LEU A 4 -22.66 13.92 -2.17
CA LEU A 4 -21.25 13.80 -1.75
C LEU A 4 -20.99 12.45 -1.08
N ARG A 5 -21.88 12.02 -0.19
CA ARG A 5 -21.78 10.71 0.45
C ARG A 5 -21.85 9.56 -0.56
N GLN A 6 -22.65 9.72 -1.61
CA GLN A 6 -22.76 8.75 -2.71
C GLN A 6 -21.48 8.72 -3.56
N ASP A 7 -20.92 9.89 -3.86
CA ASP A 7 -19.76 10.06 -4.73
C ASP A 7 -18.42 9.67 -4.06
N VAL A 8 -18.28 9.88 -2.73
CA VAL A 8 -17.01 9.62 -2.01
C VAL A 8 -17.10 8.57 -0.90
N GLY A 9 -18.30 8.14 -0.51
CA GLY A 9 -18.50 7.25 0.64
C GLY A 9 -17.76 5.92 0.50
N LEU A 10 -17.88 5.27 -0.66
CA LEU A 10 -17.19 4.00 -0.94
C LEU A 10 -15.66 4.14 -0.92
N MET A 11 -15.15 5.25 -1.45
CA MET A 11 -13.71 5.55 -1.44
C MET A 11 -13.21 5.73 -0.01
N VAL A 12 -13.91 6.52 0.81
CA VAL A 12 -13.56 6.73 2.22
C VAL A 12 -13.61 5.41 2.99
N GLU A 13 -14.62 4.57 2.75
CA GLU A 13 -14.73 3.25 3.37
C GLU A 13 -13.52 2.36 3.02
N LYS A 14 -13.13 2.31 1.74
CA LYS A 14 -11.99 1.51 1.27
C LYS A 14 -10.65 2.01 1.79
N ILE A 15 -10.41 3.33 1.80
CA ILE A 15 -9.19 3.92 2.38
C ILE A 15 -9.14 3.67 3.90
N THR A 16 -10.29 3.80 4.57
CA THR A 16 -10.41 3.50 6.01
C THR A 16 -10.10 2.03 6.28
N HIS A 17 -10.63 1.13 5.46
CA HIS A 17 -10.35 -0.31 5.55
C HIS A 17 -8.85 -0.61 5.41
N VAL A 18 -8.17 -0.04 4.40
CA VAL A 18 -6.71 -0.19 4.22
C VAL A 18 -5.94 0.32 5.44
N THR A 19 -6.35 1.48 5.98
CA THR A 19 -5.74 2.06 7.18
C THR A 19 -5.88 1.15 8.40
N LEU A 20 -7.08 0.61 8.63
CA LEU A 20 -7.35 -0.30 9.74
C LEU A 20 -6.61 -1.63 9.57
N MET A 21 -6.55 -2.16 8.35
CA MET A 21 -5.81 -3.36 8.00
C MET A 21 -4.32 -3.22 8.34
N PHE A 22 -3.67 -2.12 7.94
CA PHE A 22 -2.28 -1.85 8.29
C PHE A 22 -2.04 -1.68 9.80
N ARG A 23 -2.98 -1.05 10.51
CA ARG A 23 -2.93 -0.96 11.98
C ARG A 23 -3.01 -2.35 12.63
N ARG A 24 -3.92 -3.22 12.16
CA ARG A 24 -4.13 -4.57 12.71
C ARG A 24 -2.91 -5.46 12.57
N ILE A 25 -2.23 -5.43 11.41
CA ILE A 25 -1.01 -6.23 11.19
C ILE A 25 0.24 -5.62 11.85
N LYS A 26 0.08 -4.46 12.52
CA LYS A 26 1.17 -3.69 13.13
C LYS A 26 2.28 -3.43 12.11
N LEU A 27 1.91 -2.84 10.98
CA LEU A 27 2.86 -2.54 9.90
C LEU A 27 3.92 -1.55 10.39
N THR A 28 5.19 -1.92 10.26
CA THR A 28 6.32 -1.06 10.61
C THR A 28 6.70 -0.15 9.44
N MET A 29 7.48 0.90 9.70
CA MET A 29 7.94 1.82 8.65
C MET A 29 8.86 1.12 7.63
N HIS A 30 9.73 0.21 8.07
CA HIS A 30 10.62 -0.54 7.17
C HIS A 30 9.81 -1.43 6.20
N GLU A 31 8.81 -2.15 6.72
CA GLU A 31 7.92 -2.96 5.90
C GLU A 31 7.09 -2.10 4.95
N TYR A 32 6.55 -0.97 5.44
CA TYR A 32 5.77 -0.05 4.63
C TYR A 32 6.55 0.50 3.43
N VAL A 33 7.81 0.91 3.63
CA VAL A 33 8.68 1.36 2.54
C VAL A 33 8.92 0.25 1.52
N CYS A 34 9.18 -0.98 1.96
CA CYS A 34 9.35 -2.11 1.06
C CYS A 34 8.07 -2.36 0.24
N LEU A 35 6.91 -2.38 0.90
CA LEU A 35 5.62 -2.58 0.23
C LEU A 35 5.34 -1.49 -0.82
N LYS A 36 5.71 -0.23 -0.55
CA LYS A 36 5.59 0.87 -1.53
C LYS A 36 6.41 0.62 -2.80
N VAL A 37 7.66 0.14 -2.67
CA VAL A 37 8.48 -0.17 -3.84
C VAL A 37 7.93 -1.37 -4.58
N ILE A 38 7.58 -2.44 -3.85
CA ILE A 38 7.05 -3.68 -4.41
C ILE A 38 5.78 -3.41 -5.24
N ILE A 39 4.81 -2.67 -4.69
CA ILE A 39 3.55 -2.37 -5.38
C ILE A 39 3.74 -1.41 -6.56
N MET A 40 4.68 -0.45 -6.46
CA MET A 40 4.94 0.53 -7.50
C MET A 40 5.58 -0.09 -8.74
N LEU A 41 6.44 -1.09 -8.55
CA LEU A 41 7.19 -1.77 -9.62
C LEU A 41 6.52 -3.07 -10.11
N ASN A 42 5.20 -3.19 -9.96
CA ASN A 42 4.47 -4.40 -10.35
C ASN A 42 4.63 -4.71 -11.86
N PRO A 43 5.15 -5.89 -12.24
CA PRO A 43 5.48 -6.23 -13.64
C PRO A 43 4.30 -6.13 -14.61
N GLY A 44 3.05 -6.29 -14.12
CA GLY A 44 1.83 -6.13 -14.93
C GLY A 44 1.57 -4.71 -15.46
N ARG A 45 2.43 -3.73 -15.18
CA ARG A 45 2.28 -2.32 -15.59
C ARG A 45 3.36 -1.84 -16.57
N GLY A 46 3.99 -2.76 -17.32
CA GLY A 46 5.01 -2.41 -18.32
C GLY A 46 6.39 -2.13 -17.71
N ALA A 47 6.75 -2.88 -16.66
CA ALA A 47 8.05 -2.77 -16.04
C ALA A 47 9.16 -3.19 -17.02
N THR A 48 10.28 -2.47 -17.01
CA THR A 48 11.50 -2.91 -17.69
C THR A 48 12.18 -3.99 -16.84
N SER A 49 13.06 -4.80 -17.46
CA SER A 49 13.85 -5.82 -16.74
C SER A 49 14.64 -5.24 -15.56
N GLU A 50 15.06 -3.98 -15.63
CA GLU A 50 15.73 -3.29 -14.52
C GLU A 50 14.80 -3.03 -13.33
N LEU A 51 13.55 -2.62 -13.59
CA LEU A 51 12.55 -2.38 -12.55
C LEU A 51 12.12 -3.68 -11.87
N GLU A 52 12.02 -4.77 -12.62
CA GLU A 52 11.77 -6.12 -12.06
C GLU A 52 12.91 -6.53 -11.12
N ALA A 53 14.18 -6.32 -11.52
CA ALA A 53 15.33 -6.60 -10.68
C ALA A 53 15.35 -5.74 -9.40
N ILE A 54 14.89 -4.49 -9.45
CA ILE A 54 14.72 -3.66 -8.24
C ILE A 54 13.62 -4.25 -7.35
N GLN A 55 12.48 -4.64 -7.93
CA GLN A 55 11.37 -5.22 -7.18
C GLN A 55 11.79 -6.50 -6.44
N GLU A 56 12.51 -7.39 -7.11
CA GLU A 56 13.01 -8.64 -6.54
C GLU A 56 13.97 -8.41 -5.37
N ARG A 57 14.85 -7.40 -5.49
CA ARG A 57 15.73 -6.99 -4.38
C ARG A 57 14.93 -6.55 -3.16
N TYR A 58 13.85 -5.79 -3.34
CA TYR A 58 12.99 -5.37 -2.23
C TYR A 58 12.13 -6.50 -1.65
N MET A 59 11.70 -7.47 -2.47
CA MET A 59 11.07 -8.71 -1.98
C MET A 59 12.02 -9.49 -1.08
N THR A 60 13.27 -9.65 -1.51
CA THR A 60 14.31 -10.35 -0.74
C THR A 60 14.63 -9.60 0.55
N CYS A 61 14.84 -8.28 0.46
CA CYS A 61 15.10 -7.41 1.61
C CYS A 61 13.98 -7.52 2.66
N LEU A 62 12.72 -7.44 2.24
CA LEU A 62 11.57 -7.54 3.14
C LEU A 62 11.53 -8.91 3.82
N ARG A 63 11.73 -10.00 3.08
CA ARG A 63 11.77 -11.37 3.63
C ARG A 63 12.83 -11.48 4.73
N THR A 64 14.07 -11.12 4.41
CA THR A 64 15.18 -11.18 5.37
C THR A 64 14.91 -10.27 6.57
N TYR A 65 14.37 -9.07 6.37
CA TYR A 65 14.03 -8.16 7.47
C TYR A 65 13.01 -8.78 8.44
N VAL A 66 11.93 -9.38 7.93
CA VAL A 66 10.89 -9.96 8.81
C VAL A 66 11.35 -11.24 9.50
N GLU A 67 12.21 -12.05 8.87
CA GLU A 67 12.84 -13.22 9.49
C GLU A 67 13.65 -12.83 10.73
N HIS A 68 14.39 -11.72 10.67
CA HIS A 68 15.21 -11.24 11.79
C HIS A 68 14.42 -10.42 12.81
N SER A 69 13.53 -9.54 12.37
CA SER A 69 12.79 -8.62 13.25
C SER A 69 11.56 -9.24 13.90
N SER A 70 11.01 -10.31 13.31
CA SER A 70 9.79 -10.99 13.79
C SER A 70 9.93 -12.53 13.69
N PRO A 71 10.92 -13.14 14.35
CA PRO A 71 11.18 -14.59 14.24
C PRO A 71 9.99 -15.45 14.70
N ASN A 72 9.14 -14.91 15.57
CA ASN A 72 7.91 -15.58 16.05
C ASN A 72 6.74 -15.50 15.06
N GLN A 73 6.91 -14.87 13.90
CA GLN A 73 5.88 -14.71 12.87
C GLN A 73 6.41 -15.19 11.51
N PRO A 74 6.55 -16.51 11.29
CA PRO A 74 7.16 -17.07 10.08
C PRO A 74 6.41 -16.72 8.79
N ASN A 75 5.11 -16.45 8.89
CA ASN A 75 4.27 -16.08 7.75
C ASN A 75 4.22 -14.58 7.48
N ARG A 76 4.93 -13.75 8.25
CA ARG A 76 4.81 -12.28 8.19
C ARG A 76 5.09 -11.72 6.80
N PHE A 77 6.08 -12.26 6.09
CA PHE A 77 6.37 -11.87 4.70
C PHE A 77 5.14 -12.05 3.81
N HIS A 78 4.51 -13.22 3.86
CA HIS A 78 3.30 -13.52 3.10
C HIS A 78 2.13 -12.64 3.55
N ASP A 79 1.91 -12.53 4.86
CA ASP A 79 0.83 -11.75 5.46
C ASP A 79 0.86 -10.26 5.08
N LEU A 80 2.05 -9.72 4.77
CA LEU A 80 2.25 -8.38 4.24
C LEU A 80 1.89 -8.29 2.74
N LEU A 81 2.38 -9.24 1.92
CA LEU A 81 2.15 -9.23 0.48
C LEU A 81 0.68 -9.44 0.09
N VAL A 82 -0.04 -10.28 0.84
CA VAL A 82 -1.47 -10.52 0.58
C VAL A 82 -2.35 -9.29 0.80
N ARG A 83 -1.80 -8.19 1.34
CA ARG A 83 -2.51 -6.92 1.54
C ARG A 83 -2.40 -5.95 0.38
N LEU A 84 -1.49 -6.21 -0.56
CA LEU A 84 -1.27 -5.35 -1.72
C LEU A 84 -2.52 -5.26 -2.63
N PRO A 85 -3.30 -6.33 -2.87
CA PRO A 85 -4.51 -6.24 -3.68
C PRO A 85 -5.55 -5.26 -3.12
N GLU A 86 -5.72 -5.19 -1.80
CA GLU A 86 -6.65 -4.25 -1.17
C GLU A 86 -6.20 -2.80 -1.33
N VAL A 87 -4.88 -2.55 -1.27
CA VAL A 87 -4.30 -1.23 -1.56
C VAL A 87 -4.55 -0.85 -3.03
N GLN A 88 -4.34 -1.78 -3.96
CA GLN A 88 -4.60 -1.55 -5.39
C GLN A 88 -6.08 -1.27 -5.66
N SER A 89 -6.99 -2.01 -5.04
CA SER A 89 -8.44 -1.80 -5.15
C SER A 89 -8.85 -0.41 -4.65
N ALA A 90 -8.34 0.03 -3.49
CA ALA A 90 -8.60 1.37 -2.99
C ALA A 90 -8.02 2.47 -3.90
N ALA A 91 -6.82 2.25 -4.44
CA ALA A 91 -6.17 3.18 -5.37
C ALA A 91 -6.96 3.32 -6.69
N SER A 92 -7.47 2.23 -7.25
CA SER A 92 -8.32 2.27 -8.45
C SER A 92 -9.59 3.08 -8.22
N LEU A 93 -10.29 2.86 -7.10
CA LEU A 93 -11.49 3.64 -6.76
C LEU A 93 -11.19 5.12 -6.55
N LEU A 94 -10.03 5.44 -5.96
CA LEU A 94 -9.58 6.83 -5.82
C LEU A 94 -9.31 7.48 -7.19
N LEU A 95 -8.68 6.75 -8.11
CA LEU A 95 -8.39 7.20 -9.48
C LEU A 95 -9.66 7.47 -10.30
N GLU A 96 -10.70 6.66 -10.10
CA GLU A 96 -12.01 6.83 -10.73
C GLU A 96 -12.84 7.98 -10.11
N SER A 97 -12.50 8.39 -8.88
CA SER A 97 -13.18 9.46 -8.18
C SER A 97 -12.72 10.86 -8.60
N LYS A 98 -13.57 11.86 -8.40
CA LYS A 98 -13.18 13.29 -8.51
C LYS A 98 -12.17 13.73 -7.43
N MET A 99 -11.81 12.85 -6.50
CA MET A 99 -10.96 13.12 -5.34
C MET A 99 -9.50 12.67 -5.54
N PHE A 100 -9.06 12.37 -6.76
CA PHE A 100 -7.68 11.93 -7.02
C PHE A 100 -6.61 12.89 -6.46
N TYR A 101 -6.89 14.19 -6.38
CA TYR A 101 -5.97 15.19 -5.81
C TYR A 101 -5.92 15.20 -4.26
N LEU A 102 -6.89 14.57 -3.58
CA LEU A 102 -7.03 14.65 -2.13
C LEU A 102 -5.79 14.15 -1.37
N PRO A 103 -5.15 12.99 -1.70
CA PRO A 103 -3.95 12.57 -1.00
C PRO A 103 -2.81 13.58 -1.12
N PHE A 104 -2.70 14.28 -2.25
CA PHE A 104 -1.65 15.29 -2.43
C PHE A 104 -1.91 16.52 -1.56
N LEU A 105 -3.17 16.97 -1.48
CA LEU A 105 -3.57 18.07 -0.60
C LEU A 105 -3.34 17.73 0.88
N LEU A 106 -3.71 16.53 1.31
CA LEU A 106 -3.54 16.08 2.69
C LEU A 106 -2.07 15.86 3.07
N ASN A 107 -1.21 15.49 2.11
CA ASN A 107 0.23 15.35 2.35
C ASN A 107 0.99 16.67 2.20
N SER A 108 0.45 17.66 1.48
CA SER A 108 1.10 18.98 1.30
C SER A 108 1.10 19.84 2.57
N THR A 109 0.21 19.57 3.52
CA THR A 109 0.15 20.28 4.80
C THR A 109 1.06 19.68 5.88
N ILE A 110 1.81 18.60 5.57
CA ILE A 110 2.82 18.00 6.47
C ILE A 110 4.13 18.82 6.44
N GLN A 111 4.02 20.14 6.26
CA GLN A 111 5.01 21.11 6.72
C GLN A 111 4.40 21.86 7.90
N ARG A 112 4.47 21.27 9.09
CA ARG A 112 4.51 21.97 10.39
C ARG A 112 4.79 21.00 11.52
#